data_AF-A0A8T5MNU7-F1
#
_entry.id   AF-A0A8T5MNU7-F1
#
_cell.length_a   1.000
_cell.length_b   1.000
_cell.length_c   1.000
_cell.angle_alpha   90.00
_cell.angle_beta   90.00
_cell.angle_gamma   90.00
#
_symmetry.space_group_name_H-M   'P 1'
#
loop_
_entity.id
_entity.type
_entity.pdbx_description
1 polymer ?
#
loop_
_entity_poly.entity_id
_entity_poly.type
_entity_poly.pdbx_seq_one_letter_code
_entity_poly.pdbx_strand_id
1 'polypeptide(L)'
;MKHNKKITVIILAMFLIAQFIGLYVVGTYATEKIVGGEVVNNTGKALPYGMSFDAQEERIDLLSLLVSFLFSLIIAISLIFFLVKLNARFILRTWFFAVTILALGISFTAFLPEIKYASLIGLAFAIPLAVFKIYKRNFWVHNLTELLIYPGIAAVFVQILNLTTVIILLLLISIYDMWAVWKS
;
A
#
# COMPACT_ATOMS: atom_id res chain seq x y z
N MET A 1 -20.51 -5.44 -24.06
CA MET A 1 -19.78 -5.19 -22.78
C MET A 1 -20.76 -4.56 -21.80
N LYS A 2 -20.81 -5.02 -20.54
CA LYS A 2 -21.74 -4.49 -19.52
C LYS A 2 -21.52 -3.00 -19.17
N HIS A 3 -20.39 -2.42 -19.58
CA HIS A 3 -20.04 -1.02 -19.33
C HIS A 3 -20.01 -0.18 -20.61
N ASN A 4 -20.45 1.06 -20.49
CA ASN A 4 -20.37 2.08 -21.53
C ASN A 4 -18.89 2.39 -21.84
N LYS A 5 -18.53 2.58 -23.12
CA LYS A 5 -17.15 2.91 -23.57
C LYS A 5 -16.52 4.04 -22.76
N LYS A 6 -17.31 5.05 -22.36
CA LYS A 6 -16.85 6.15 -21.50
C LYS A 6 -16.32 5.66 -20.15
N ILE A 7 -17.02 4.73 -19.51
CA ILE A 7 -16.65 4.19 -18.19
C ILE A 7 -15.39 3.34 -18.31
N THR A 8 -15.28 2.52 -19.36
CA THR A 8 -14.08 1.72 -19.61
C THR A 8 -12.84 2.59 -19.76
N VAL A 9 -12.92 3.70 -20.49
CA VAL A 9 -11.82 4.65 -20.64
C VAL A 9 -11.44 5.29 -19.30
N ILE A 10 -12.41 5.68 -18.47
CA ILE A 10 -12.15 6.25 -17.14
C ILE A 10 -11.41 5.25 -16.25
N ILE A 11 -11.86 3.99 -16.22
CA ILE A 11 -11.22 2.95 -15.39
C ILE A 11 -9.78 2.68 -15.86
N LEU A 12 -9.56 2.58 -17.18
CA LEU A 12 -8.21 2.41 -17.73
C LEU A 12 -7.30 3.60 -17.42
N ALA A 13 -7.83 4.82 -17.50
CA ALA A 13 -7.09 6.03 -17.14
C ALA A 13 -6.73 6.04 -15.64
N MET A 14 -7.69 5.70 -14.76
CA MET A 14 -7.44 5.59 -13.32
C MET A 14 -6.38 4.53 -13.01
N PHE A 15 -6.42 3.38 -13.69
CA PHE A 15 -5.40 2.34 -13.56
C PHE A 15 -4.02 2.86 -13.95
N LEU A 16 -3.87 3.49 -15.12
CA LEU A 16 -2.59 4.05 -15.57
C LEU A 16 -2.07 5.13 -14.61
N ILE A 17 -2.94 6.04 -14.16
CA ILE A 17 -2.59 7.06 -13.18
C ILE A 17 -2.10 6.41 -11.87
N ALA A 18 -2.80 5.38 -11.38
CA ALA A 18 -2.38 4.65 -10.18
C ALA A 18 -1.00 4.01 -10.35
N GLN A 19 -0.68 3.47 -11.54
CA GLN A 19 0.65 2.91 -11.81
C GLN A 19 1.74 3.98 -11.74
N PHE A 20 1.53 5.16 -12.36
CA PHE A 20 2.52 6.25 -12.31
C PHE A 20 2.72 6.79 -10.89
N ILE A 21 1.64 6.99 -10.14
CA ILE A 21 1.70 7.40 -8.72
C ILE A 21 2.43 6.31 -7.92
N GLY A 22 2.11 5.04 -8.16
CA GLY A 22 2.75 3.88 -7.55
C GLY A 22 4.26 3.90 -7.72
N LEU A 23 4.73 3.97 -8.96
CA LEU A 23 6.15 4.03 -9.29
C LEU A 23 6.85 5.22 -8.66
N TYR A 24 6.21 6.40 -8.64
CA TYR A 24 6.79 7.60 -8.02
C TYR A 24 6.94 7.45 -6.51
N VAL A 25 5.88 7.04 -5.81
CA VAL A 25 5.88 6.90 -4.35
C VAL A 25 6.85 5.80 -3.93
N VAL A 26 6.79 4.63 -4.58
CA VAL A 26 7.71 3.51 -4.29
C VAL A 26 9.16 3.90 -4.60
N GLY A 27 9.43 4.53 -5.75
CA GLY A 27 10.77 4.97 -6.13
C GLY A 27 11.37 6.02 -5.19
N THR A 28 10.53 6.78 -4.49
CA THR A 28 10.98 7.74 -3.47
C THR A 28 11.54 7.04 -2.22
N TYR A 29 10.94 5.91 -1.83
CA TYR A 29 11.28 5.15 -0.63
C TYR A 29 12.13 3.90 -0.90
N ALA A 30 12.42 3.59 -2.17
CA ALA A 30 13.25 2.45 -2.56
C ALA A 30 14.68 2.60 -2.03
N THR A 31 15.14 1.58 -1.30
CA THR A 31 16.47 1.50 -0.68
C THR A 31 17.57 1.24 -1.71
N GLU A 32 17.25 0.57 -2.81
CA GLU A 32 18.17 0.29 -3.92
C GLU A 32 17.80 1.14 -5.15
N LYS A 33 18.76 1.88 -5.72
CA LYS A 33 18.59 2.55 -7.01
C LYS A 33 19.76 2.26 -7.93
N ILE A 34 19.46 2.09 -9.22
CA ILE A 34 20.48 1.98 -10.26
C ILE A 34 20.81 3.41 -10.71
N VAL A 35 21.98 3.93 -10.33
CA VAL A 35 22.46 5.26 -10.74
C VAL A 35 23.70 5.05 -11.60
N GLY A 36 23.63 5.39 -12.89
CA GLY A 36 24.77 5.25 -13.80
C GLY A 36 25.15 3.81 -14.16
N GLY A 37 24.27 2.83 -13.95
CA GLY A 37 24.53 1.40 -14.22
C GLY A 37 25.05 0.62 -13.01
N GLU A 38 25.29 1.28 -11.87
CA GLU A 38 25.66 0.64 -10.61
C GLU A 38 24.49 0.65 -9.62
N VAL A 39 24.33 -0.44 -8.87
CA VAL A 39 23.34 -0.54 -7.78
C VAL A 39 23.90 0.20 -6.57
N VAL A 40 23.33 1.37 -6.26
CA VAL A 40 23.69 2.16 -5.09
C VAL A 40 22.64 1.93 -4.01
N ASN A 41 23.10 1.33 -2.89
CA ASN A 41 22.29 1.12 -1.70
C ASN A 41 22.14 2.42 -0.90
N ASN A 42 20.97 2.63 -0.28
CA ASN A 42 20.62 3.74 0.61
C ASN A 42 20.44 5.12 -0.04
N THR A 43 19.79 5.19 -1.21
CA THR A 43 19.47 6.47 -1.89
C THR A 43 18.00 6.89 -1.78
N GLY A 44 17.17 6.12 -1.07
CA GLY A 44 15.75 6.41 -0.82
C GLY A 44 15.54 7.24 0.44
N LYS A 45 14.43 7.98 0.48
CA LYS A 45 13.97 8.62 1.72
C LYS A 45 13.60 7.54 2.74
N ALA A 46 13.86 7.78 4.02
CA ALA A 46 13.34 6.92 5.08
C ALA A 46 11.80 6.99 5.11
N LEU A 47 11.14 5.86 5.36
CA LEU A 47 9.69 5.86 5.56
C LEU A 47 9.32 6.67 6.81
N PRO A 48 8.28 7.51 6.74
CA PRO A 48 7.86 8.32 7.88
C PRO A 48 7.19 7.46 8.98
N TYR A 49 6.97 8.09 10.14
CA TYR A 49 6.21 7.53 11.27
C TYR A 49 6.81 6.26 11.89
N GLY A 50 8.13 6.06 11.77
CA GLY A 50 8.82 4.90 12.35
C GLY A 50 8.58 3.58 11.59
N MET A 51 8.12 3.66 10.34
CA MET A 51 7.93 2.49 9.47
C MET A 51 9.15 2.17 8.60
N SER A 52 10.27 2.87 8.79
CA SER A 52 11.53 2.55 8.11
C SER A 52 12.02 1.18 8.54
N PHE A 53 12.27 0.30 7.58
CA PHE A 53 12.90 -0.99 7.84
C PHE A 53 14.42 -0.84 7.78
N ASP A 54 15.12 -1.23 8.84
CA ASP A 54 16.57 -1.32 8.81
C ASP A 54 16.97 -2.70 8.28
N ALA A 55 17.41 -2.74 7.03
CA ALA A 55 17.81 -3.98 6.35
C ALA A 55 19.24 -4.43 6.74
N GLN A 56 19.92 -3.75 7.66
CA GLN A 56 21.29 -4.11 8.07
C GLN A 56 21.37 -5.37 8.94
N GLU A 57 20.25 -5.85 9.49
CA GLU A 57 20.21 -7.07 10.29
C GLU A 57 19.46 -8.19 9.55
N GLU A 58 20.18 -9.29 9.32
CA GLU A 58 19.73 -10.60 8.83
C GLU A 58 19.61 -10.82 7.31
N ARG A 59 20.38 -11.81 6.83
CA ARG A 59 20.02 -12.60 5.62
C ARG A 59 18.74 -13.37 5.93
N ILE A 60 17.58 -12.72 5.85
CA ILE A 60 16.33 -13.43 6.01
C ILE A 60 16.13 -14.34 4.79
N ASP A 61 16.02 -15.65 5.04
CA ASP A 61 15.72 -16.63 4.01
C ASP A 61 14.38 -16.28 3.32
N LEU A 62 14.34 -16.34 2.00
CA LEU A 62 13.17 -16.01 1.19
C LEU A 62 11.94 -16.84 1.59
N LEU A 63 12.16 -18.13 1.92
CA LEU A 63 11.10 -19.01 2.40
C LEU A 63 10.56 -18.55 3.76
N SER A 64 11.43 -18.12 4.67
CA SER A 64 11.03 -17.59 5.98
C SER A 64 10.21 -16.32 5.86
N LEU A 65 10.61 -15.37 4.98
CA LEU A 65 9.84 -14.16 4.69
C LEU A 65 8.45 -14.48 4.14
N LEU A 66 8.37 -15.40 3.16
CA LEU A 66 7.11 -15.77 2.54
C LEU A 66 6.17 -16.45 3.54
N VAL A 67 6.66 -17.42 4.31
CA VAL A 67 5.88 -18.11 5.34
C VAL A 67 5.40 -17.14 6.41
N SER A 68 6.28 -16.26 6.89
CA SER A 68 5.92 -15.24 7.89
C SER A 68 4.87 -14.27 7.36
N PHE A 69 5.00 -13.85 6.11
CA PHE A 69 4.01 -12.99 5.44
C PHE A 69 2.64 -13.69 5.34
N LEU A 70 2.60 -14.93 4.82
CA LEU A 70 1.35 -15.69 4.70
C LEU A 70 0.71 -15.94 6.08
N PHE A 71 1.50 -16.27 7.09
CA PHE A 71 1.01 -16.47 8.45
C PHE A 71 0.43 -15.17 9.03
N SER A 72 1.10 -14.03 8.82
CA SER A 72 0.59 -12.72 9.23
C SER A 72 -0.74 -12.36 8.52
N LEU A 73 -0.88 -12.72 7.24
CA LEU A 73 -2.09 -12.51 6.46
C LEU A 73 -3.25 -13.35 7.02
N ILE A 74 -3.01 -14.63 7.34
CA ILE A 74 -4.01 -15.52 7.95
C ILE A 74 -4.47 -14.97 9.29
N ILE A 75 -3.55 -14.50 10.13
CA ILE A 75 -3.88 -13.87 11.43
C ILE A 75 -4.72 -12.62 11.21
N ALA A 76 -4.30 -11.72 10.30
CA ALA A 76 -5.01 -10.48 10.03
C ALA A 76 -6.44 -10.74 9.53
N ILE A 77 -6.61 -11.66 8.59
CA ILE A 77 -7.93 -12.05 8.07
C ILE A 77 -8.80 -12.67 9.18
N SER A 78 -8.24 -13.58 9.97
CA SER A 78 -8.95 -14.23 11.08
C SER A 78 -9.41 -13.21 12.13
N LEU A 79 -8.56 -12.25 12.47
CA LEU A 79 -8.88 -11.16 13.38
C LEU A 79 -10.02 -10.29 12.83
N ILE A 80 -9.99 -9.94 11.54
CA ILE A 80 -11.08 -9.18 10.91
C ILE A 80 -12.39 -9.95 11.00
N PHE A 81 -12.42 -11.24 10.65
CA PHE A 81 -13.63 -12.05 10.77
C PHE A 81 -14.13 -12.16 12.20
N PHE A 82 -13.22 -12.29 13.17
CA PHE A 82 -13.56 -12.28 14.59
C PHE A 82 -14.20 -10.96 15.03
N LEU A 83 -13.64 -9.81 14.63
CA LEU A 83 -14.21 -8.50 14.94
C LEU A 83 -15.58 -8.26 14.27
N VAL A 84 -15.77 -8.78 13.05
CA VAL A 84 -17.07 -8.77 12.36
C VAL A 84 -18.09 -9.61 13.14
N LYS A 85 -17.71 -10.80 13.62
CA LYS A 85 -18.57 -11.65 14.44
C LYS A 85 -19.01 -10.98 15.75
N LEU A 86 -18.14 -10.15 16.34
CA LEU A 86 -18.45 -9.36 17.54
C LEU A 86 -19.25 -8.07 17.25
N ASN A 87 -19.58 -7.78 15.99
CA ASN A 87 -20.23 -6.54 15.57
C ASN A 87 -19.49 -5.28 16.06
N ALA A 88 -18.16 -5.35 16.17
CA ALA A 88 -17.31 -4.28 16.70
C ALA A 88 -17.11 -3.13 15.69
N ARG A 89 -18.22 -2.52 15.23
CA ARG A 89 -18.24 -1.47 14.20
C ARG A 89 -17.33 -0.28 14.53
N PHE A 90 -17.25 0.09 15.81
CA PHE A 90 -16.39 1.18 16.27
C PHE A 90 -14.90 0.84 16.11
N ILE A 91 -14.50 -0.38 16.51
CA ILE A 91 -13.11 -0.85 16.41
C ILE A 91 -12.69 -0.94 14.94
N LEU A 92 -13.52 -1.55 14.09
CA LEU A 92 -13.24 -1.67 12.65
C LEU A 92 -13.09 -0.30 11.97
N ARG A 93 -13.97 0.66 12.29
CA ARG A 93 -13.88 2.02 11.74
C ARG A 93 -12.62 2.74 12.19
N THR A 94 -12.27 2.64 13.47
CA THR A 94 -11.08 3.29 14.04
C THR A 94 -9.80 2.69 13.48
N TRP A 95 -9.74 1.36 13.38
CA TRP A 95 -8.63 0.65 12.76
C TRP A 95 -8.46 1.08 11.30
N PHE A 96 -9.53 1.02 10.51
CA PHE A 96 -9.48 1.38 9.09
C PHE A 96 -9.10 2.85 8.90
N PHE A 97 -9.52 3.73 9.81
CA PHE A 97 -9.11 5.14 9.87
C PHE A 97 -7.62 5.31 10.12
N ALA A 98 -7.06 4.59 11.11
CA ALA A 98 -5.63 4.62 11.38
C ALA A 98 -4.81 4.15 10.17
N VAL A 99 -5.16 2.99 9.59
CA VAL A 99 -4.48 2.45 8.40
C VAL A 99 -4.57 3.41 7.22
N THR A 100 -5.75 4.02 7.00
CA THR A 100 -5.96 4.99 5.92
C THR A 100 -5.10 6.24 6.09
N ILE A 101 -5.01 6.78 7.32
CA ILE A 101 -4.15 7.96 7.59
C ILE A 101 -2.69 7.63 7.33
N LEU A 102 -2.22 6.48 7.79
CA LEU A 102 -0.82 6.08 7.60
C LEU A 102 -0.50 5.92 6.11
N ALA A 103 -1.32 5.20 5.36
CA ALA A 103 -1.12 5.00 3.92
C ALA A 103 -1.16 6.32 3.14
N LEU A 104 -2.16 7.17 3.38
CA LEU A 104 -2.24 8.50 2.76
C LEU A 104 -1.06 9.38 3.18
N GLY A 105 -0.70 9.36 4.46
CA GLY A 105 0.40 10.16 5.00
C GLY A 105 1.75 9.76 4.39
N ILE A 106 2.02 8.47 4.18
CA ILE A 106 3.21 7.98 3.49
C ILE A 106 3.23 8.50 2.05
N SER A 107 2.12 8.35 1.32
CA SER A 107 2.03 8.81 -0.06
C SER A 107 2.21 10.33 -0.19
N PHE A 108 1.54 11.13 0.64
CA PHE A 108 1.71 12.59 0.61
C PHE A 108 3.14 13.01 0.94
N THR A 109 3.78 12.36 1.92
CA THR A 109 5.17 12.65 2.28
C THR A 109 6.13 12.39 1.11
N ALA A 110 5.81 11.44 0.23
CA ALA A 110 6.64 11.14 -0.94
C ALA A 110 6.69 12.33 -1.92
N PHE A 111 5.56 13.01 -2.11
CA PHE A 111 5.44 14.20 -2.97
C PHE A 111 6.06 15.47 -2.38
N LEU A 112 6.38 15.47 -1.08
CA LEU A 112 6.97 16.61 -0.42
C LEU A 112 8.50 16.60 -0.52
N PRO A 113 9.15 17.77 -0.64
CA PRO A 113 10.60 17.88 -0.54
C PRO A 113 11.09 17.42 0.85
N GLU A 114 12.39 17.14 0.99
CA GLU A 114 13.02 16.70 2.25
C GLU A 114 13.14 17.84 3.27
N ILE A 115 12.00 18.34 3.72
CA ILE A 115 11.90 19.30 4.82
C ILE A 115 11.68 18.56 6.15
N LYS A 116 12.23 19.11 7.24
CA LYS A 116 12.18 18.52 8.59
C LYS A 116 10.78 18.07 9.03
N TYR A 117 9.74 18.75 8.54
CA TYR A 117 8.34 18.52 8.93
C TYR A 117 7.49 17.90 7.80
N ALA A 118 8.10 17.33 6.76
CA ALA A 118 7.38 16.76 5.62
C ALA A 118 6.35 15.69 6.04
N SER A 119 6.74 14.81 6.97
CA SER A 119 5.86 13.77 7.52
C SER A 119 4.66 14.35 8.27
N LEU A 120 4.86 15.38 9.10
CA LEU A 120 3.75 16.04 9.81
C LEU A 120 2.80 16.74 8.84
N ILE A 121 3.32 17.38 7.79
CA ILE A 121 2.51 18.02 6.76
C ILE A 121 1.72 16.97 5.98
N GLY A 122 2.36 15.87 5.58
CA GLY A 122 1.69 14.74 4.91
C GLY A 122 0.55 14.16 5.75
N LEU A 123 0.78 13.99 7.05
CA LEU A 123 -0.23 13.52 8.01
C LEU A 123 -1.37 14.54 8.19
N ALA A 124 -1.06 15.83 8.23
CA ALA A 124 -2.06 16.89 8.32
C ALA A 124 -3.01 16.92 7.11
N PHE A 125 -2.52 16.58 5.90
CA PHE A 125 -3.38 16.38 4.71
C PHE A 125 -4.12 15.03 4.74
N ALA A 126 -3.51 13.97 5.29
CA ALA A 126 -4.10 12.65 5.36
C ALA A 126 -5.34 12.59 6.27
N ILE A 127 -5.30 13.23 7.45
CA ILE A 127 -6.41 13.23 8.42
C ILE A 127 -7.75 13.67 7.81
N PRO A 128 -7.90 14.88 7.23
CA PRO A 128 -9.18 15.32 6.72
C PRO A 128 -9.69 14.40 5.61
N LEU A 129 -8.82 13.95 4.71
CA LEU A 129 -9.18 13.02 3.64
C LEU A 129 -9.63 11.66 4.16
N ALA A 130 -8.97 11.12 5.18
CA ALA A 130 -9.39 9.88 5.84
C ALA A 130 -10.76 10.04 6.52
N VAL A 131 -11.01 11.18 7.18
CA VAL A 131 -12.33 11.49 7.78
C VAL A 131 -13.40 11.51 6.69
N PHE A 132 -13.14 12.22 5.58
CA PHE A 132 -14.08 12.29 4.47
C PHE A 132 -14.31 10.92 3.81
N LYS A 133 -13.27 10.08 3.64
CA LYS A 133 -13.40 8.75 3.05
C LYS A 133 -14.27 7.81 3.90
N ILE A 134 -14.07 7.83 5.22
CA ILE A 134 -14.64 6.82 6.12
C ILE A 134 -16.03 7.21 6.64
N TYR A 135 -16.23 8.49 6.93
CA TYR A 135 -17.48 8.97 7.52
C TYR A 135 -18.42 9.63 6.51
N LYS A 136 -17.93 10.08 5.34
CA LYS A 136 -18.77 10.66 4.29
C LYS A 136 -18.78 9.80 3.03
N ARG A 137 -19.95 9.64 2.43
CA ARG A 137 -20.13 8.91 1.17
C ARG A 137 -19.94 9.86 -0.02
N ASN A 138 -18.70 10.25 -0.30
CA ASN A 138 -18.35 11.04 -1.48
C ASN A 138 -17.54 10.17 -2.48
N PHE A 139 -18.14 9.89 -3.63
CA PHE A 139 -17.54 9.07 -4.69
C PHE A 139 -16.17 9.60 -5.14
N TRP A 140 -16.04 10.92 -5.32
CA TRP A 140 -14.81 11.54 -5.81
C TRP A 140 -13.66 11.39 -4.82
N VAL A 141 -13.91 11.68 -3.54
CA VAL A 141 -12.91 11.53 -2.47
C VAL A 141 -12.52 10.06 -2.33
N HIS A 142 -13.48 9.15 -2.43
CA HIS A 142 -13.20 7.72 -2.28
C HIS A 142 -12.23 7.21 -3.34
N ASN A 143 -12.49 7.51 -4.61
CA ASN A 143 -11.64 7.10 -5.72
C ASN A 143 -10.29 7.81 -5.73
N LEU A 144 -10.27 9.12 -5.46
CA LEU A 144 -9.01 9.89 -5.45
C LEU A 144 -8.09 9.43 -4.32
N THR A 145 -8.64 9.16 -3.13
CA THR A 145 -7.84 8.66 -2.01
C THR A 145 -7.34 7.24 -2.26
N GLU A 146 -8.07 6.40 -3.00
CA GLU A 146 -7.58 5.06 -3.39
C GLU A 146 -6.33 5.12 -4.25
N LEU A 147 -6.28 6.06 -5.21
CA LEU A 147 -5.09 6.29 -6.04
C LEU A 147 -3.83 6.59 -5.20
N LEU A 148 -4.00 7.13 -3.98
CA LEU A 148 -2.91 7.43 -3.06
C LEU A 148 -2.69 6.36 -1.99
N ILE A 149 -3.73 5.67 -1.53
CA ILE A 149 -3.62 4.64 -0.50
C ILE A 149 -2.82 3.43 -1.02
N TYR A 150 -3.09 2.95 -2.23
CA TYR A 150 -2.41 1.76 -2.74
C TYR A 150 -0.89 1.93 -2.89
N PRO A 151 -0.39 3.05 -3.46
CA PRO A 151 1.04 3.36 -3.46
C PRO A 151 1.67 3.46 -2.07
N GLY A 152 0.93 4.03 -1.10
CA GLY A 152 1.41 4.19 0.27
C GLY A 152 1.60 2.85 0.98
N ILE A 153 0.66 1.93 0.76
CA ILE A 153 0.78 0.54 1.24
C ILE A 153 1.94 -0.17 0.52
N ALA A 154 2.05 -0.01 -0.80
CA ALA A 154 3.12 -0.62 -1.59
C ALA A 154 4.51 -0.17 -1.14
N ALA A 155 4.69 1.11 -0.78
CA ALA A 155 5.95 1.64 -0.30
C ALA A 155 6.46 0.94 0.97
N VAL A 156 5.55 0.53 1.88
CA VAL A 156 5.92 -0.23 3.08
C VAL A 156 6.38 -1.64 2.69
N PHE A 157 5.65 -2.31 1.79
CA PHE A 157 5.99 -3.68 1.40
C PHE A 157 7.27 -3.78 0.56
N VAL A 158 7.59 -2.78 -0.25
CA VAL A 158 8.80 -2.80 -1.09
C VAL A 158 10.09 -2.79 -0.27
N GLN A 159 10.07 -2.23 0.95
CA GLN A 159 11.25 -2.29 1.84
C GLN A 159 11.47 -3.69 2.46
N ILE A 160 10.44 -4.54 2.44
CA ILE A 160 10.45 -5.87 3.08
C ILE A 160 10.57 -6.98 2.04
N LEU A 161 9.98 -6.78 0.84
CA LEU A 161 9.87 -7.80 -0.19
C LEU A 161 10.93 -7.62 -1.28
N ASN A 162 11.71 -8.67 -1.50
CA ASN A 162 12.59 -8.76 -2.66
C ASN A 162 11.78 -8.98 -3.96
N LEU A 163 12.34 -8.57 -5.10
CA LEU A 163 11.72 -8.72 -6.42
C LEU A 163 11.24 -10.16 -6.69
N THR A 164 12.08 -11.16 -6.37
CA THR A 164 11.73 -12.58 -6.52
C THR A 164 10.50 -12.96 -5.68
N THR A 165 10.43 -12.49 -4.44
CA THR A 165 9.28 -12.73 -3.54
C THR A 165 8.02 -12.09 -4.08
N VAL A 166 8.11 -10.86 -4.62
CA VAL A 166 6.98 -10.17 -5.24
C VAL A 166 6.46 -10.95 -6.45
N ILE A 167 7.35 -11.43 -7.33
CA ILE A 167 6.97 -12.23 -8.50
C ILE A 167 6.25 -13.52 -8.07
N ILE A 168 6.81 -14.26 -7.11
CA ILE A 168 6.20 -15.49 -6.59
C ILE A 168 4.82 -15.19 -5.99
N LEU A 169 4.71 -14.13 -5.18
CA LEU A 169 3.45 -13.74 -4.54
C LEU A 169 2.38 -13.38 -5.57
N LEU A 170 2.74 -12.63 -6.62
CA LEU A 170 1.82 -12.27 -7.70
C LEU A 170 1.32 -13.51 -8.46
N LEU A 171 2.19 -14.47 -8.74
CA LEU A 171 1.79 -15.74 -9.34
C LEU A 171 0.85 -16.53 -8.43
N LEU A 172 1.16 -16.64 -7.13
CA LEU A 172 0.32 -17.34 -6.17
C LEU A 172 -1.08 -16.72 -6.06
N ILE A 173 -1.17 -15.40 -5.92
CA ILE A 173 -2.46 -14.69 -5.83
C ILE A 173 -3.23 -14.83 -7.14
N SER A 174 -2.57 -14.73 -8.30
CA SER A 174 -3.23 -14.87 -9.60
C SER A 174 -3.79 -16.29 -9.82
N ILE A 175 -3.06 -17.33 -9.43
CA ILE A 175 -3.53 -18.73 -9.53
C ILE A 175 -4.70 -18.95 -8.58
N TYR A 176 -4.60 -18.45 -7.35
CA TYR A 176 -5.67 -18.54 -6.36
C TYR A 176 -6.95 -17.87 -6.86
N ASP A 177 -6.86 -16.66 -7.40
CA ASP A 177 -8.01 -15.91 -7.92
C ASP A 177 -8.70 -16.67 -9.07
N MET A 178 -7.92 -17.19 -10.03
CA MET A 178 -8.43 -18.02 -11.13
C MET A 178 -9.15 -19.28 -10.61
N TRP A 179 -8.55 -19.98 -9.65
CA TRP A 179 -9.13 -21.19 -9.06
C TRP A 179 -10.41 -20.89 -8.26
N ALA A 180 -10.40 -19.84 -7.45
CA ALA A 180 -11.54 -19.44 -6.60
C ALA A 180 -12.75 -19.05 -7.45
N VAL A 181 -12.54 -18.35 -8.57
CA VAL A 181 -13.62 -17.99 -9.51
C VAL A 181 -14.23 -19.23 -10.18
N TRP A 182 -13.42 -20.24 -10.53
CA TRP A 182 -13.94 -21.49 -11.12
C TRP A 182 -14.66 -22.39 -10.12
N LYS A 183 -14.34 -22.27 -8.83
CA LYS A 183 -14.98 -23.06 -7.78
C LYS A 183 -16.24 -22.44 -7.19
N SER A 184 -16.49 -21.15 -7.43
CA SER A 184 -17.70 -20.43 -7.02
C SER A 184 -18.84 -20.57 -8.02
#